data_AF-A0A1H2E6I7-F1
#
_entry.id   AF-A0A1H2E6I7-F1
#
_cell.length_a   1.000
_cell.length_b   1.000
_cell.length_c   1.000
_cell.angle_alpha   90.00
_cell.angle_beta   90.00
_cell.angle_gamma   90.00
#
_symmetry.space_group_name_H-M   'P 1'
#
loop_
_entity.id
_entity.type
_entity.pdbx_description
1 polymer ?
#
loop_
_entity_poly.entity_id
_entity_poly.type
_entity_poly.pdbx_seq_one_letter_code
_entity_poly.pdbx_strand_id
1 'polypeptide(L)'
;MELLIYSKQYDESDAIHNFMDFYYSLHMKYLASDLLTKGLSPSQITDAVATAIKVANSSGVEAHKHFMPVYSGIKQEIIKDCKLSNLGYGLVLINANPNLSIVGDFQVDVLKQFLHLDS
;
A
#
# COMPACT_ATOMS: atom_id res chain seq x y z
N MET A 1 2.74 -10.60 45.09
CA MET A 1 2.92 -10.64 43.63
C MET A 1 1.54 -10.87 43.05
N GLU A 2 0.91 -9.80 42.57
CA GLU A 2 -0.43 -9.90 41.98
C GLU A 2 -0.27 -10.18 40.49
N LEU A 3 -0.84 -11.29 40.04
CA LEU A 3 -0.76 -11.75 38.66
C LEU A 3 -2.11 -11.44 38.00
N LEU A 4 -2.14 -10.38 37.19
CA LEU A 4 -3.30 -10.01 36.40
C LEU A 4 -3.35 -10.89 35.14
N ILE A 5 -4.29 -11.82 35.09
CA ILE A 5 -4.55 -12.62 33.89
C ILE A 5 -5.57 -11.86 33.04
N TYR A 6 -5.10 -11.22 31.97
CA TYR A 6 -5.96 -10.66 30.94
C TYR A 6 -6.41 -11.78 29.99
N SER A 7 -7.70 -12.11 30.02
CA SER A 7 -8.31 -12.99 29.02
C SER A 7 -9.21 -12.16 28.12
N LYS A 8 -8.95 -12.19 26.82
CA LYS A 8 -9.81 -11.59 25.79
C LYS A 8 -10.55 -12.73 25.12
N GLN A 9 -11.88 -12.75 25.20
CA GLN A 9 -12.68 -13.61 24.33
C GLN A 9 -12.54 -13.06 22.91
N TYR A 10 -11.91 -13.85 22.03
CA TYR A 10 -11.90 -13.56 20.60
C TYR A 10 -13.25 -13.98 20.04
N ASP A 11 -13.95 -13.06 19.39
CA ASP A 11 -15.09 -13.41 18.55
C ASP A 11 -14.57 -14.21 17.35
N GLU A 12 -15.26 -15.29 16.95
CA GLU A 12 -14.90 -16.09 15.77
C GLU A 12 -14.88 -15.22 14.50
N SER A 13 -15.73 -14.18 14.46
CA SER A 13 -15.73 -13.20 13.39
C SER A 13 -14.38 -12.47 13.27
N ASP A 14 -13.76 -12.08 14.39
CA ASP A 14 -12.45 -11.43 14.41
C ASP A 14 -11.34 -12.38 13.92
N ALA A 15 -11.42 -13.67 14.22
CA ALA A 15 -10.41 -14.64 13.81
C ALA A 15 -10.33 -14.79 12.27
N ILE A 16 -11.48 -14.82 11.59
CA ILE A 16 -11.53 -14.89 10.12
C ILE A 16 -11.00 -13.59 9.51
N HIS A 17 -11.40 -12.42 10.02
CA HIS A 17 -10.90 -11.14 9.49
C HIS A 17 -9.38 -11.03 9.64
N ASN A 18 -8.84 -11.38 10.81
CA ASN A 18 -7.39 -11.39 11.04
C ASN A 18 -6.65 -12.35 10.10
N PHE A 19 -7.23 -13.53 9.84
CA PHE A 19 -6.67 -14.47 8.88
C PHE A 19 -6.66 -13.89 7.45
N MET A 20 -7.75 -13.24 7.04
CA MET A 20 -7.84 -12.63 5.71
C MET A 20 -6.84 -11.47 5.55
N ASP A 21 -6.71 -10.61 6.56
CA ASP A 21 -5.73 -9.52 6.57
C ASP A 21 -4.30 -10.07 6.47
N PHE A 22 -4.00 -11.13 7.23
CA PHE A 22 -2.72 -11.83 7.11
C PHE A 22 -2.51 -12.40 5.71
N TYR A 23 -3.50 -13.10 5.15
CA TYR A 23 -3.45 -13.67 3.81
C TYR A 23 -3.17 -12.60 2.75
N TYR A 24 -3.87 -11.47 2.76
CA TYR A 24 -3.61 -10.37 1.84
C TYR A 24 -2.21 -9.78 2.04
N SER A 25 -1.77 -9.64 3.29
CA SER A 25 -0.44 -9.11 3.61
C SER A 25 0.72 -9.93 3.04
N LEU A 26 0.54 -11.25 2.83
CA LEU A 26 1.53 -12.14 2.21
C LEU A 26 1.79 -11.77 0.75
N HIS A 27 0.78 -11.19 0.08
CA HIS A 27 0.87 -10.76 -1.31
C HIS A 27 1.26 -9.27 -1.47
N MET A 28 1.47 -8.56 -0.36
CA MET A 28 1.93 -7.17 -0.35
C MET A 28 3.44 -7.09 -0.22
N LYS A 29 4.13 -6.95 -1.36
CA LYS A 29 5.59 -7.02 -1.48
C LYS A 29 6.31 -5.67 -1.42
N TYR A 30 5.56 -4.57 -1.49
CA TYR A 30 6.12 -3.22 -1.54
C TYR A 30 5.78 -2.46 -0.27
N LEU A 31 6.65 -1.51 0.09
CA LEU A 31 6.34 -0.45 1.05
C LEU A 31 6.15 0.86 0.28
N ALA A 32 5.22 1.70 0.75
CA ALA A 32 5.06 3.04 0.20
C ALA A 32 6.34 3.87 0.39
N SER A 33 7.06 3.66 1.49
CA SER A 33 8.37 4.27 1.74
C SER A 33 9.46 3.90 0.71
N ASP A 34 9.31 2.81 -0.06
CA ASP A 34 10.24 2.47 -1.14
C ASP A 34 10.27 3.58 -2.22
N LEU A 35 9.19 4.35 -2.35
CA LEU A 35 9.08 5.48 -3.28
C LEU A 35 9.97 6.67 -2.88
N LEU A 36 10.47 6.73 -1.64
CA LEU A 36 11.49 7.71 -1.23
C LEU A 36 12.75 7.56 -2.10
N THR A 37 13.13 6.32 -2.40
CA THR A 37 14.29 6.03 -3.28
C THR A 37 14.04 6.41 -4.74
N LYS A 38 12.78 6.66 -5.11
CA LYS A 38 12.33 7.12 -6.43
C LYS A 38 12.16 8.64 -6.50
N GLY A 39 12.49 9.36 -5.44
CA GLY A 39 12.50 10.82 -5.40
C GLY A 39 11.21 11.46 -4.89
N LEU A 40 10.25 10.67 -4.39
CA LEU A 40 9.04 11.21 -3.76
C LEU A 40 9.36 11.69 -2.34
N SER A 41 8.74 12.79 -1.91
CA SER A 41 8.74 13.19 -0.51
C SER A 41 7.71 12.41 0.32
N PRO A 42 7.84 12.34 1.67
CA PRO A 42 6.84 11.70 2.53
C PRO A 42 5.41 12.24 2.35
N SER A 43 5.26 13.56 2.13
CA SER A 43 3.96 14.18 1.88
C SER A 43 3.37 13.72 0.54
N GLN A 44 4.19 13.69 -0.52
CA GLN A 44 3.76 13.20 -1.83
C GLN A 44 3.35 11.73 -1.80
N ILE A 45 4.05 10.90 -1.03
CA ILE A 45 3.69 9.49 -0.83
C ILE A 45 2.33 9.39 -0.12
N THR A 46 2.13 10.17 0.94
CA THR A 46 0.86 10.18 1.70
C THR A 46 -0.31 10.57 0.80
N ASP A 47 -0.16 11.64 0.01
CA ASP A 47 -1.19 12.11 -0.91
C ASP A 47 -1.47 11.09 -2.03
N ALA A 48 -0.42 10.46 -2.57
CA ALA A 48 -0.55 9.43 -3.59
C ALA A 48 -1.26 8.18 -3.07
N VAL A 49 -0.94 7.71 -1.86
CA VAL A 49 -1.64 6.59 -1.20
C VAL A 49 -3.10 6.93 -0.94
N ALA A 50 -3.39 8.11 -0.41
CA ALA A 50 -4.77 8.54 -0.16
C ALA A 50 -5.58 8.63 -1.47
N THR A 51 -4.98 9.11 -2.55
CA THR A 51 -5.60 9.19 -3.87
C THR A 51 -5.82 7.80 -4.46
N ALA A 52 -4.83 6.91 -4.38
CA ALA A 52 -4.92 5.53 -4.85
C ALA A 52 -6.04 4.75 -4.13
N ILE A 53 -6.19 4.93 -2.81
CA ILE A 53 -7.30 4.33 -2.05
C ILE A 53 -8.66 4.84 -2.53
N LYS A 54 -8.78 6.15 -2.78
CA LYS A 54 -10.03 6.74 -3.32
C LYS A 54 -10.37 6.14 -4.69
N VAL A 55 -9.38 6.05 -5.59
CA VAL A 55 -9.54 5.47 -6.93
C VAL A 55 -9.93 3.99 -6.86
N ALA A 56 -9.29 3.22 -5.98
CA ALA A 56 -9.62 1.80 -5.77
C ALA A 56 -11.09 1.66 -5.35
N ASN A 57 -11.49 2.38 -4.29
CA ASN A 57 -12.86 2.33 -3.78
C ASN A 57 -13.90 2.77 -4.82
N SER A 58 -13.64 3.85 -5.57
CA SER A 58 -14.57 4.32 -6.61
C SER A 58 -14.66 3.38 -7.82
N SER A 59 -13.68 2.50 -8.00
CA SER A 59 -13.62 1.53 -9.11
C SER A 59 -14.11 0.13 -8.70
N GLY A 60 -14.66 -0.03 -7.50
CA GLY A 60 -15.09 -1.33 -6.98
C GLY A 60 -13.94 -2.25 -6.58
N VAL A 61 -12.72 -1.73 -6.48
CA VAL A 61 -11.55 -2.47 -5.99
C VAL A 61 -11.51 -2.40 -4.47
N GLU A 62 -11.46 -3.55 -3.81
CA GLU A 62 -11.45 -3.66 -2.35
C GLU A 62 -10.10 -3.19 -1.77
N ALA A 63 -10.02 -1.93 -1.34
CA ALA A 63 -8.77 -1.30 -0.91
C ALA A 63 -8.02 -2.08 0.20
N HIS A 64 -8.74 -2.70 1.15
CA HIS A 64 -8.12 -3.48 2.23
C HIS A 64 -7.26 -4.66 1.73
N LYS A 65 -7.50 -5.16 0.52
CA LYS A 65 -6.70 -6.22 -0.12
C LYS A 65 -5.40 -5.71 -0.74
N HIS A 66 -5.25 -4.40 -0.88
CA HIS A 66 -4.17 -3.78 -1.66
C HIS A 66 -3.35 -2.75 -0.90
N PHE A 67 -3.91 -2.17 0.18
CA PHE A 67 -3.31 -1.14 1.01
C PHE A 67 -3.44 -1.55 2.47
N MET A 68 -2.32 -1.81 3.14
CA MET A 68 -2.30 -2.18 4.55
C MET A 68 -1.40 -1.22 5.34
N PRO A 69 -1.96 -0.34 6.17
CA PRO A 69 -1.18 0.50 7.08
C PRO A 69 -0.35 -0.37 8.01
N VAL A 70 0.93 -0.06 8.14
CA VAL A 70 1.86 -0.76 9.03
C VAL A 70 2.76 0.23 9.75
N TYR A 71 3.33 -0.21 10.85
CA TYR A 71 4.47 0.47 11.46
C TYR A 71 5.75 -0.24 11.00
N SER A 72 6.65 0.49 10.34
CA SER A 72 7.95 -0.04 9.92
C SER A 72 9.07 0.59 10.74
N GLY A 73 10.10 -0.19 11.03
CA GLY A 73 11.29 0.26 11.74
C GLY A 73 12.37 0.68 10.74
N ILE A 74 12.68 1.97 10.65
CA ILE A 74 13.77 2.49 9.82
C ILE A 74 14.75 3.24 10.71
N LYS A 75 16.03 2.86 10.70
CA LYS A 75 17.11 3.54 11.44
C LYS A 75 16.78 3.80 12.93
N GLN A 76 16.22 2.81 13.63
CA GLN A 76 15.80 2.89 15.04
C GLN A 76 14.59 3.79 15.32
N GLU A 77 13.93 4.31 14.29
CA GLU A 77 12.65 5.04 14.40
C GLU A 77 11.49 4.16 13.94
N ILE A 78 10.33 4.32 14.58
CA ILE A 78 9.08 3.73 14.14
C ILE A 78 8.38 4.75 13.26
N ILE A 79 8.19 4.41 11.99
CA ILE A 79 7.45 5.24 11.04
C ILE A 79 6.11 4.60 10.69
N LYS A 80 5.13 5.45 10.34
CA LYS A 80 3.89 5.01 9.71
C LYS A 80 4.16 4.80 8.22
N ASP A 81 3.86 3.60 7.75
CA ASP A 81 4.08 3.20 6.37
C ASP A 81 2.85 2.43 5.86
N CYS A 82 2.85 2.07 4.58
CA CYS A 82 1.78 1.30 3.97
C CYS A 82 2.38 0.17 3.14
N LYS A 83 2.03 -1.08 3.48
CA LYS A 83 2.31 -2.24 2.64
C LYS A 83 1.36 -2.25 1.45
N LEU A 84 1.89 -2.54 0.28
CA LEU A 84 1.18 -2.47 -1.00
C LEU A 84 1.32 -3.78 -1.77
N SER A 85 0.20 -4.24 -2.33
CA SER A 85 0.20 -5.26 -3.39
C SER A 85 0.74 -4.68 -4.70
N ASN A 86 0.95 -5.51 -5.74
CA ASN A 86 1.34 -5.02 -7.07
C ASN A 86 0.36 -3.96 -7.62
N LEU A 87 -0.95 -4.22 -7.52
CA LEU A 87 -1.97 -3.27 -7.96
C LEU A 87 -1.95 -2.00 -7.10
N GLY A 88 -1.85 -2.16 -5.77
CA GLY A 88 -1.75 -1.03 -4.85
C GLY A 88 -0.55 -0.12 -5.18
N TYR A 89 0.62 -0.71 -5.39
CA TYR A 89 1.83 0.02 -5.76
C TYR A 89 1.68 0.75 -7.10
N GLY A 90 1.15 0.09 -8.12
CA GLY A 90 0.87 0.72 -9.42
C GLY A 90 -0.12 1.88 -9.31
N LEU A 91 -1.18 1.72 -8.51
CA LEU A 91 -2.15 2.79 -8.25
C LEU A 91 -1.53 3.98 -7.50
N VAL A 92 -0.63 3.75 -6.55
CA VAL A 92 0.11 4.83 -5.89
C VAL A 92 1.00 5.55 -6.90
N LEU A 93 1.77 4.80 -7.70
CA LEU A 93 2.73 5.39 -8.63
C LEU A 93 2.05 6.19 -9.74
N ILE A 94 0.96 5.68 -10.32
CA ILE A 94 0.24 6.35 -11.41
C ILE A 94 -0.47 7.64 -10.96
N ASN A 95 -0.85 7.72 -9.68
CA ASN A 95 -1.52 8.88 -9.07
C ASN A 95 -0.57 9.81 -8.30
N ALA A 96 0.73 9.52 -8.29
CA ALA A 96 1.73 10.41 -7.69
C ALA A 96 1.96 11.66 -8.55
N ASN A 97 2.82 12.57 -8.07
CA ASN A 97 3.08 13.84 -8.75
C ASN A 97 3.61 13.61 -10.19
N PRO A 98 2.90 14.05 -11.24
CA PRO A 98 3.30 13.79 -12.63
C PRO A 98 4.56 14.54 -13.06
N ASN A 99 5.02 15.52 -12.27
CA ASN A 99 6.28 16.22 -12.52
C ASN A 99 7.53 15.37 -12.19
N LEU A 100 7.36 14.20 -11.59
CA LEU A 100 8.45 13.25 -11.33
C LEU A 100 8.60 12.31 -12.52
N SER A 101 9.83 12.17 -13.05
CA SER A 101 10.10 11.35 -14.23
C SER A 101 9.60 9.91 -14.07
N ILE A 102 9.80 9.30 -12.90
CA ILE A 102 9.35 7.93 -12.61
C ILE A 102 7.84 7.73 -12.80
N VAL A 103 7.04 8.76 -12.55
CA VAL A 103 5.58 8.72 -12.72
C VAL A 103 5.24 8.77 -14.20
N GLY A 104 5.85 9.69 -14.94
CA GLY A 104 5.67 9.81 -16.39
C GLY A 104 6.12 8.55 -17.14
N ASP A 105 7.30 8.03 -16.80
CA ASP A 105 7.84 6.79 -17.38
C ASP A 105 6.87 5.62 -17.14
N PHE A 106 6.40 5.47 -15.90
CA PHE A 106 5.43 4.43 -15.56
C PHE A 106 4.09 4.58 -16.30
N GLN A 107 3.56 5.81 -16.41
CA GLN A 107 2.33 6.08 -17.14
C GLN A 107 2.46 5.74 -18.63
N VAL A 108 3.60 6.09 -19.24
CA VAL A 108 3.89 5.77 -20.65
C VAL A 108 4.04 4.27 -20.83
N ASP A 109 4.76 3.58 -19.95
CA ASP A 109 4.95 2.12 -20.02
C ASP A 109 3.62 1.36 -19.89
N VAL A 110 2.76 1.78 -18.96
CA VAL A 110 1.40 1.22 -18.82
C VAL A 110 0.59 1.40 -20.10
N LEU A 111 0.62 2.59 -20.71
CA LEU A 111 -0.10 2.86 -21.95
C LEU A 111 0.47 2.09 -23.13
N LYS A 112 1.80 1.97 -23.24
CA LYS A 112 2.44 1.17 -24.29
C LYS A 112 2.05 -0.30 -24.18
N GLN A 113 2.06 -0.85 -22.97
CA GLN A 113 1.64 -2.24 -22.74
C GLN A 113 0.14 -2.44 -23.04
N PHE A 114 -0.71 -1.52 -22.60
CA PHE A 114 -2.16 -1.58 -22.82
C PHE A 114 -2.54 -1.45 -24.30
N LEU A 115 -1.83 -0.60 -25.04
CA LEU A 115 -2.06 -0.35 -26.47
C LEU A 115 -1.24 -1.26 -27.39
N HIS A 116 -0.45 -2.18 -26.83
CA HIS A 116 0.47 -3.06 -27.58
C HIS A 116 1.43 -2.29 -28.51
N LEU A 117 1.98 -1.17 -28.02
CA LEU A 117 2.92 -0.33 -28.77
C LEU A 117 4.37 -0.80 -28.67
N ASP A 118 4.67 -1.69 -27.73
CA ASP A 118 5.96 -2.36 -27.62
C ASP A 118 5.88 -3.72 -28.36
N SER A 119 6.46 -3.76 -29.57
CA SER A 119 6.74 -4.98 -30.35
C SER A 119 8.16 -5.47 -30.12
#